data_AF-A0A6J6SLI7-F1
#
_entry.id   AF-A0A6J6SLI7-F1
#
_cell.length_a   1.000
_cell.length_b   1.000
_cell.length_c   1.000
_cell.angle_alpha   90.00
_cell.angle_beta   90.00
_cell.angle_gamma   90.00
#
_symmetry.space_group_name_H-M   'P 1'
#
loop_
_entity.id
_entity.type
_entity.pdbx_description
1 polymer ?
#
loop_
_entity_poly.entity_id
_entity_poly.type
_entity_poly.pdbx_seq_one_letter_code
_entity_poly.pdbx_strand_id
1 'polypeptide(L)'
;MATAVFFAVGTIAASRASRILPAPHVVGLSAAVAAVVVVPWAAIQGVPQFETFQLLLMLVSGVGNIFGFLCVYVAFRYGKVGLVAPIVATEGGIAAVIASFLGRSVEPLIGFVLLMIVIGILIAARSKDPDPFPGERPVLAAGFASLGACLFAIGLISTGFLSGELPLAWVLLPARIVGVLLFTLPLLLSGRLRVTRQAFLWVLLLAAADLLGIGMYTIGAAQNLPVTAVLASQMAPLAAILAFFLFRERLGKGQIAGLIIMVGGVTLLALLQ
;
A
#
# COMPACT_ATOMS: atom_id res chain seq x y z
N MET A 1 -11.26 -7.76 6.42
CA MET A 1 -10.30 -8.22 7.46
C MET A 1 -9.12 -9.01 6.90
N ALA A 2 -9.33 -10.06 6.08
CA ALA A 2 -8.21 -10.81 5.47
C ALA A 2 -7.22 -9.91 4.71
N THR A 3 -7.71 -8.95 3.93
CA THR A 3 -6.90 -7.92 3.26
C THR A 3 -5.94 -7.21 4.21
N ALA A 4 -6.42 -6.70 5.35
CA ALA A 4 -5.60 -5.98 6.31
C ALA A 4 -4.48 -6.85 6.89
N VAL A 5 -4.75 -8.13 7.15
CA VAL A 5 -3.74 -9.08 7.64
C VAL A 5 -2.64 -9.26 6.59
N PHE A 6 -3.01 -9.52 5.34
CA PHE A 6 -2.05 -9.68 4.26
C PHE A 6 -1.24 -8.40 4.02
N PHE A 7 -1.87 -7.23 3.99
CA PHE A 7 -1.15 -5.96 3.86
C PHE A 7 -0.23 -5.67 5.06
N ALA A 8 -0.60 -6.05 6.28
CA ALA A 8 0.27 -5.94 7.44
C ALA A 8 1.49 -6.87 7.34
N VAL A 9 1.30 -8.12 6.90
CA VAL A 9 2.41 -9.05 6.63
C VAL A 9 3.32 -8.53 5.52
N GLY A 10 2.73 -8.05 4.42
CA GLY A 10 3.44 -7.42 3.31
C GLY A 10 4.25 -6.22 3.77
N THR A 11 3.71 -5.39 4.66
CA THR A 11 4.40 -4.24 5.27
C THR A 11 5.67 -4.66 6.04
N ILE A 12 5.60 -5.71 6.86
CA ILE A 12 6.75 -6.25 7.59
C ILE A 12 7.82 -6.78 6.62
N ALA A 13 7.39 -7.54 5.60
CA ALA A 13 8.28 -8.08 4.59
C ALA A 13 8.95 -6.97 3.75
N ALA A 14 8.18 -5.97 3.32
CA ALA A 14 8.65 -4.79 2.59
C ALA A 14 9.66 -3.99 3.41
N SER A 15 9.41 -3.80 4.70
CA SER A 15 10.34 -3.09 5.58
C SER A 15 11.69 -3.80 5.66
N ARG A 16 11.70 -5.12 5.86
CA ARG A 16 12.93 -5.92 5.87
C ARG A 16 13.63 -5.90 4.52
N ALA A 17 12.91 -6.10 3.43
CA ALA A 17 13.48 -6.09 2.08
C ALA A 17 14.10 -4.73 1.73
N SER A 18 13.43 -3.63 2.06
CA SER A 18 13.86 -2.25 1.73
C SER A 18 15.06 -1.76 2.54
N ARG A 19 15.36 -2.43 3.66
CA ARG A 19 16.59 -2.20 4.44
C ARG A 19 17.80 -2.96 3.88
N ILE A 20 17.57 -3.97 3.04
CA ILE A 20 18.64 -4.80 2.43
C ILE A 20 18.87 -4.39 0.97
N LEU A 21 17.80 -4.10 0.23
CA LEU A 21 17.81 -3.79 -1.20
C LEU A 21 17.33 -2.36 -1.46
N PRO A 22 17.79 -1.71 -2.54
CA PRO A 22 17.18 -0.48 -3.04
C PRO A 22 15.70 -0.68 -3.39
N ALA A 23 14.87 0.34 -3.17
CA ALA A 23 13.44 0.27 -3.44
C ALA A 23 13.08 -0.19 -4.88
N PRO A 24 13.75 0.29 -5.96
CA PRO A 24 13.50 -0.22 -7.32
C PRO A 24 13.71 -1.73 -7.47
N HIS A 25 14.70 -2.31 -6.78
CA HIS A 25 14.92 -3.76 -6.78
C HIS A 25 13.80 -4.51 -6.09
N VAL A 26 13.33 -4.01 -4.94
CA VAL A 26 12.22 -4.64 -4.20
C VAL A 26 10.94 -4.59 -5.03
N VAL A 27 10.60 -3.44 -5.63
CA VAL A 27 9.42 -3.26 -6.52
C VAL A 27 9.50 -4.18 -7.73
N GLY A 28 10.64 -4.17 -8.43
CA GLY A 28 10.82 -4.99 -9.63
C GLY A 28 10.70 -6.48 -9.29
N LEU A 29 11.46 -6.96 -8.31
CA LEU A 29 11.45 -8.38 -7.95
C LEU A 29 10.09 -8.85 -7.43
N SER A 30 9.38 -8.05 -6.60
CA SER A 30 8.04 -8.44 -6.13
C SER A 30 7.05 -8.50 -7.28
N ALA A 31 7.09 -7.53 -8.20
CA ALA A 31 6.27 -7.52 -9.41
C ALA A 31 6.57 -8.73 -10.31
N ALA A 32 7.85 -9.10 -10.48
CA ALA A 32 8.27 -10.25 -11.28
C ALA A 32 7.82 -11.58 -10.66
N VAL A 33 8.02 -11.76 -9.35
CA VAL A 33 7.57 -12.96 -8.63
C VAL A 33 6.06 -13.11 -8.74
N ALA A 34 5.31 -12.02 -8.56
CA ALA A 34 3.86 -12.05 -8.73
C ALA A 34 3.45 -12.28 -10.18
N ALA A 35 4.16 -11.74 -11.17
CA ALA A 35 3.88 -11.94 -12.59
C ALA A 35 3.99 -13.41 -13.02
N VAL A 36 4.92 -14.18 -12.44
CA VAL A 36 5.07 -15.62 -12.70
C VAL A 36 3.77 -16.39 -12.43
N VAL A 37 2.94 -15.93 -11.49
CA VAL A 37 1.64 -16.54 -11.17
C VAL A 37 0.51 -15.89 -11.97
N VAL A 38 0.45 -14.56 -11.98
CA VAL A 38 -0.70 -13.82 -12.52
C VAL A 38 -0.75 -13.86 -14.05
N VAL A 39 0.40 -13.81 -14.75
CA VAL A 39 0.43 -13.80 -16.21
C VAL A 39 -0.09 -15.13 -16.80
N PRO A 40 0.39 -16.32 -16.38
CA PRO A 40 -0.19 -17.57 -16.84
C PRO A 40 -1.66 -17.73 -16.45
N TRP A 41 -2.04 -17.28 -15.24
CA TRP A 41 -3.43 -17.35 -14.81
C TRP A 41 -4.36 -16.51 -15.68
N ALA A 42 -3.98 -15.27 -16.01
CA ALA A 42 -4.73 -14.42 -16.93
C ALA A 42 -4.79 -15.01 -18.35
N ALA A 43 -3.68 -15.61 -18.82
CA ALA A 43 -3.63 -16.26 -20.13
C ALA A 43 -4.60 -17.46 -20.22
N ILE A 44 -4.70 -18.28 -19.17
CA ILE A 44 -5.63 -19.42 -19.10
C ILE A 44 -7.10 -18.94 -19.12
N GLN A 45 -7.39 -17.77 -18.52
CA GLN A 45 -8.74 -17.19 -18.55
C GLN A 45 -9.14 -16.61 -19.91
N GLY A 46 -8.18 -16.46 -20.84
CA GLY A 46 -8.40 -15.77 -22.10
C GLY A 46 -8.51 -14.25 -21.92
N VAL A 47 -8.48 -13.53 -23.04
CA VAL A 47 -8.58 -12.07 -23.07
C VAL A 47 -10.05 -11.66 -23.05
N PRO A 48 -10.55 -10.98 -22.00
CA PRO A 48 -11.92 -10.47 -21.99
C PRO A 48 -12.06 -9.31 -22.97
N GLN A 49 -13.30 -8.98 -23.32
CA GLN A 49 -13.57 -7.75 -24.06
C GLN A 49 -13.41 -6.58 -23.09
N PHE A 50 -12.62 -5.57 -23.49
CA PHE A 50 -12.37 -4.39 -22.68
C PHE A 50 -13.09 -3.18 -23.23
N GLU A 51 -13.67 -2.39 -22.34
CA GLU A 51 -14.04 -1.03 -22.63
C GLU A 51 -12.83 -0.09 -22.48
N THR A 52 -12.81 1.02 -23.24
CA THR A 52 -11.73 2.02 -23.16
C THR A 52 -11.54 2.55 -21.73
N PHE A 53 -12.64 2.71 -20.99
CA PHE A 53 -12.59 3.15 -19.60
C PHE A 53 -11.92 2.13 -18.68
N GLN A 54 -12.18 0.83 -18.86
CA GLN A 54 -11.53 -0.25 -18.11
C GLN A 54 -10.03 -0.29 -18.38
N LEU A 55 -9.60 -0.11 -19.64
CA LEU A 55 -8.17 -0.03 -19.98
C LEU A 55 -7.49 1.15 -19.27
N LEU A 56 -8.15 2.32 -19.21
CA LEU A 56 -7.63 3.46 -18.47
C LEU A 56 -7.51 3.16 -16.97
N LEU A 57 -8.53 2.57 -16.36
CA LEU A 57 -8.49 2.16 -14.95
C LEU A 57 -7.42 1.10 -14.68
N MET A 58 -7.18 0.17 -15.59
CA MET A 58 -6.11 -0.81 -15.48
C MET A 58 -4.74 -0.14 -15.49
N LEU A 59 -4.52 0.82 -16.40
CA LEU A 59 -3.29 1.59 -16.46
C LEU A 59 -3.07 2.40 -15.17
N VAL A 60 -4.10 3.13 -14.74
CA VAL A 60 -4.06 3.95 -13.52
C VAL A 60 -3.82 3.08 -12.29
N SER A 61 -4.48 1.93 -12.19
CA SER A 61 -4.26 0.97 -11.10
C SER A 61 -2.82 0.45 -11.08
N GLY A 62 -2.29 0.05 -12.25
CA GLY A 62 -0.93 -0.49 -12.35
C GLY A 62 0.13 0.55 -12.00
N VAL A 63 0.01 1.76 -12.55
CA VAL A 63 0.93 2.88 -12.28
C VAL A 63 0.83 3.35 -10.82
N GLY A 64 -0.39 3.58 -10.33
CA GLY A 64 -0.64 4.01 -8.95
C GLY A 64 -0.05 3.03 -7.93
N ASN A 65 -0.28 1.72 -8.12
CA ASN A 65 0.29 0.69 -7.25
C ASN A 65 1.82 0.69 -7.30
N ILE A 66 2.42 0.67 -8.48
CA ILE A 66 3.88 0.52 -8.61
C ILE A 66 4.65 1.73 -8.09
N PHE A 67 4.19 2.95 -8.38
CA PHE A 67 4.80 4.15 -7.84
C PHE A 67 4.47 4.33 -6.35
N GLY A 68 3.29 3.87 -5.90
CA GLY A 68 2.95 3.76 -4.48
C GLY A 68 3.93 2.87 -3.72
N PHE A 69 4.19 1.65 -4.23
CA PHE A 69 5.20 0.73 -3.67
C PHE A 69 6.58 1.38 -3.64
N LEU A 70 7.00 2.04 -4.72
CA LEU A 70 8.30 2.71 -4.76
C LEU A 70 8.43 3.75 -3.63
N CYS A 71 7.42 4.61 -3.46
CA CYS A 71 7.42 5.62 -2.39
C CYS A 71 7.44 4.97 -1.00
N VAL A 72 6.60 3.97 -0.76
CA VAL A 72 6.51 3.30 0.54
C VAL A 72 7.78 2.51 0.88
N TYR A 73 8.41 1.87 -0.09
CA TYR A 73 9.66 1.15 0.13
C TYR A 73 10.82 2.12 0.41
N VAL A 74 10.83 3.29 -0.25
CA VAL A 74 11.73 4.38 0.14
C VAL A 74 11.43 4.86 1.56
N ALA A 75 10.15 5.00 1.94
CA ALA A 75 9.77 5.41 3.30
C ALA A 75 10.27 4.42 4.36
N PHE A 76 10.12 3.11 4.16
CA PHE A 76 10.60 2.08 5.11
C PHE A 76 12.12 2.03 5.27
N ARG A 77 12.87 2.54 4.28
CA ARG A 77 14.33 2.68 4.40
C ARG A 77 14.73 3.78 5.39
N TYR A 78 13.89 4.80 5.55
CA TYR A 78 14.20 5.98 6.37
C TYR A 78 13.30 6.14 7.61
N GLY A 79 12.28 5.33 7.79
CA GLY A 79 11.36 5.41 8.93
C GLY A 79 10.99 4.04 9.50
N LYS A 80 10.58 4.07 10.77
CA LYS A 80 10.02 2.91 11.48
C LYS A 80 8.70 2.46 10.87
N VAL A 81 8.41 1.16 10.96
CA VAL A 81 7.11 0.63 10.49
C VAL A 81 5.96 1.24 11.29
N GLY A 82 6.16 1.43 12.59
CA GLY A 82 5.17 2.08 13.46
C GLY A 82 4.83 3.53 13.09
N LEU A 83 5.65 4.20 12.27
CA LEU A 83 5.36 5.53 11.71
C LEU A 83 4.81 5.43 10.27
N VAL A 84 5.47 4.65 9.41
CA VAL A 84 5.16 4.58 7.97
C VAL A 84 3.83 3.88 7.73
N ALA A 85 3.59 2.72 8.34
CA ALA A 85 2.40 1.91 8.04
C ALA A 85 1.08 2.64 8.36
N PRO A 86 0.95 3.38 9.48
CA PRO A 86 -0.23 4.18 9.77
C PRO A 86 -0.49 5.30 8.76
N ILE A 87 0.57 5.94 8.26
CA ILE A 87 0.43 6.98 7.22
C ILE A 87 -0.06 6.34 5.92
N VAL A 88 0.55 5.22 5.51
CA VAL A 88 0.14 4.50 4.29
C VAL A 88 -1.31 4.04 4.38
N ALA A 89 -1.74 3.53 5.53
CA ALA A 89 -3.11 3.08 5.74
C ALA A 89 -4.18 4.16 5.60
N THR A 90 -3.82 5.45 5.57
CA THR A 90 -4.76 6.51 5.21
C THR A 90 -5.31 6.36 3.78
N GLU A 91 -4.63 5.60 2.92
CA GLU A 91 -5.05 5.29 1.54
C GLU A 91 -6.48 4.75 1.46
N GLY A 92 -6.88 3.86 2.37
CA GLY A 92 -8.21 3.26 2.37
C GLY A 92 -9.28 4.26 2.82
N GLY A 93 -8.95 5.18 3.73
CA GLY A 93 -9.82 6.29 4.08
C GLY A 93 -9.99 7.27 2.92
N ILE A 94 -8.89 7.63 2.23
CA ILE A 94 -8.93 8.47 1.03
C ILE A 94 -9.76 7.79 -0.06
N ALA A 95 -9.53 6.49 -0.30
CA ALA A 95 -10.26 5.70 -1.28
C ALA A 95 -11.75 5.63 -0.98
N ALA A 96 -12.12 5.38 0.27
CA ALA A 96 -13.51 5.30 0.69
C ALA A 96 -14.24 6.65 0.55
N VAL A 97 -13.57 7.74 0.92
CA VAL A 97 -14.07 9.11 0.73
C VAL A 97 -14.31 9.42 -0.75
N ILE A 98 -13.33 9.15 -1.62
CA ILE A 98 -13.49 9.39 -3.06
C ILE A 98 -14.58 8.49 -3.65
N ALA A 99 -14.58 7.20 -3.31
CA ALA A 99 -15.60 6.26 -3.77
C ALA A 99 -17.02 6.68 -3.35
N SER A 100 -17.18 7.23 -2.14
CA SER A 100 -18.46 7.75 -1.64
C SER A 100 -18.90 9.05 -2.35
N PHE A 101 -17.95 9.85 -2.84
CA PHE A 101 -18.24 11.11 -3.54
C PHE A 101 -18.75 10.97 -4.97
N LEU A 102 -18.56 9.82 -5.62
CA LEU A 102 -19.12 9.59 -6.96
C LEU A 102 -20.66 9.58 -7.01
N GLY A 103 -21.36 10.01 -5.95
CA GLY A 103 -22.80 10.30 -5.97
C GLY A 103 -23.36 11.31 -4.95
N ARG A 104 -22.55 12.02 -4.13
CA ARG A 104 -23.05 12.95 -3.08
C ARG A 104 -22.11 14.13 -2.78
N SER A 105 -22.65 15.22 -2.22
CA SER A 105 -21.90 16.43 -1.80
C SER A 105 -21.01 16.18 -0.58
N VAL A 106 -19.88 16.89 -0.52
CA VAL A 106 -18.91 16.79 0.58
C VAL A 106 -19.47 17.40 1.85
N GLU A 107 -19.74 16.58 2.88
CA GLU A 107 -20.05 17.09 4.20
C GLU A 107 -18.82 17.78 4.81
N PRO A 108 -18.97 18.98 5.43
CA PRO A 108 -17.88 19.69 6.11
C PRO A 108 -17.11 18.83 7.11
N LEU A 109 -17.78 17.83 7.69
CA LEU A 109 -17.19 16.88 8.62
C LEU A 109 -16.06 16.05 7.99
N ILE A 110 -16.18 15.62 6.73
CA ILE A 110 -15.12 14.87 6.04
C ILE A 110 -13.84 15.71 5.91
N GLY A 111 -13.99 16.99 5.55
CA GLY A 111 -12.87 17.93 5.47
C GLY A 111 -12.17 18.12 6.82
N PHE A 112 -12.95 18.21 7.90
CA PHE A 112 -12.41 18.27 9.26
C PHE A 112 -11.63 17.01 9.64
N VAL A 113 -12.14 15.82 9.33
CA VAL A 113 -11.44 14.57 9.67
C VAL A 113 -10.16 14.38 8.84
N LEU A 114 -10.16 14.77 7.56
CA LEU A 114 -8.94 14.79 6.75
C LEU A 114 -7.87 15.73 7.34
N LEU A 115 -8.28 16.90 7.82
CA LEU A 115 -7.38 17.82 8.51
C LEU A 115 -6.81 17.19 9.80
N MET A 116 -7.63 16.49 10.58
CA MET A 116 -7.15 15.75 11.76
C MET A 116 -6.09 14.72 11.39
N ILE A 117 -6.29 13.95 10.31
CA ILE A 117 -5.30 12.98 9.83
C ILE A 117 -3.98 13.69 9.48
N VAL A 118 -4.03 14.80 8.73
CA VAL A 118 -2.84 15.59 8.39
C VAL A 118 -2.11 16.09 9.65
N ILE A 119 -2.84 16.61 10.64
CA ILE A 119 -2.26 17.05 11.91
C ILE A 119 -1.59 15.87 12.64
N GLY A 120 -2.24 14.71 12.69
CA GLY A 120 -1.69 13.49 13.28
C GLY A 120 -0.39 13.05 12.61
N ILE A 121 -0.32 13.10 11.27
CA ILE A 121 0.90 12.83 10.49
C ILE A 121 2.02 13.79 10.90
N LEU A 122 1.73 15.10 10.92
CA LEU A 122 2.71 16.13 11.24
C LEU A 122 3.25 16.00 12.68
N ILE A 123 2.37 15.71 13.65
CA ILE A 123 2.77 15.47 15.04
C ILE A 123 3.66 14.23 15.11
N ALA A 124 3.25 13.11 14.50
CA ALA A 124 4.01 11.88 14.56
C ALA A 124 5.39 12.01 13.91
N ALA A 125 5.46 12.64 12.73
CA ALA A 125 6.70 12.79 11.96
C ALA A 125 7.73 13.73 12.61
N ARG A 126 7.27 14.73 13.37
CA ARG A 126 8.15 15.70 14.07
C ARG A 126 8.46 15.33 15.51
N SER A 127 7.79 14.33 16.05
CA SER A 127 7.99 13.90 17.43
C SER A 127 9.34 13.22 17.61
N LYS A 128 9.97 13.47 18.76
CA LYS A 128 11.24 12.84 19.12
C LYS A 128 11.07 11.32 19.22
N ASP A 129 11.90 10.62 18.48
CA ASP A 129 12.02 9.17 18.58
C ASP A 129 12.89 8.80 19.81
N PRO A 130 12.41 7.93 20.73
CA PRO A 130 13.17 7.51 21.90
C PRO A 130 14.33 6.57 21.58
N ASP A 131 14.31 5.89 20.43
CA ASP A 131 15.28 4.89 20.02
C ASP A 131 15.50 4.94 18.50
N PRO A 132 16.10 6.03 17.98
CA PRO A 132 16.26 6.21 16.55
C PRO A 132 17.32 5.25 16.00
N PHE A 133 17.06 4.68 14.82
CA PHE A 133 18.06 3.85 14.16
C PHE A 133 19.03 4.69 13.30
N PRO A 134 20.25 4.17 12.99
CA PRO A 134 21.21 4.92 12.20
C PRO A 134 20.65 5.34 10.82
N GLY A 135 20.71 6.64 10.54
CA GLY A 135 20.24 7.21 9.26
C GLY A 135 18.72 7.42 9.16
N GLU A 136 17.98 7.28 10.26
CA GLU A 136 16.55 7.57 10.31
C GLU A 136 16.25 9.03 9.93
N ARG A 137 15.24 9.23 9.07
CA ARG A 137 14.75 10.54 8.62
C ARG A 137 13.22 10.54 8.65
N PRO A 138 12.60 10.73 9.83
CA PRO A 138 11.16 10.53 10.02
C PRO A 138 10.29 11.42 9.12
N VAL A 139 10.69 12.68 8.92
CA VAL A 139 9.97 13.62 8.05
C VAL A 139 10.03 13.19 6.58
N LEU A 140 11.19 12.72 6.11
CA LEU A 140 11.35 12.22 4.74
C LEU A 140 10.52 10.94 4.54
N ALA A 141 10.56 10.04 5.51
CA ALA A 141 9.76 8.82 5.50
C ALA A 141 8.26 9.14 5.47
N ALA A 142 7.80 10.08 6.30
CA ALA A 142 6.41 10.53 6.32
C ALA A 142 5.99 11.17 5.00
N GLY A 143 6.85 11.98 4.37
CA GLY A 143 6.59 12.56 3.06
C GLY A 143 6.39 11.51 1.98
N PHE A 144 7.31 10.56 1.86
CA PHE A 144 7.18 9.45 0.91
C PHE A 144 6.00 8.52 1.24
N ALA A 145 5.73 8.26 2.53
CA ALA A 145 4.58 7.46 2.95
C ALA A 145 3.25 8.14 2.57
N SER A 146 3.16 9.46 2.72
CA SER A 146 1.98 10.24 2.36
C SER A 146 1.76 10.25 0.84
N LEU A 147 2.82 10.44 0.05
CA LEU A 147 2.76 10.33 -1.40
C LEU A 147 2.35 8.91 -1.83
N GLY A 148 2.92 7.90 -1.18
CA GLY A 148 2.56 6.49 -1.38
C GLY A 148 1.09 6.23 -1.09
N ALA A 149 0.56 6.75 0.02
CA ALA A 149 -0.86 6.60 0.39
C ALA A 149 -1.80 7.20 -0.67
N CYS A 150 -1.47 8.37 -1.22
CA CYS A 150 -2.27 8.97 -2.29
C CYS A 150 -2.24 8.13 -3.58
N LEU A 151 -1.07 7.63 -3.97
CA LEU A 151 -0.90 6.80 -5.17
C LEU A 151 -1.61 5.45 -5.03
N PHE A 152 -1.52 4.83 -3.85
CA PHE A 152 -2.26 3.62 -3.55
C PHE A 152 -3.75 3.85 -3.45
N ALA A 153 -4.23 4.97 -2.90
CA ALA A 153 -5.65 5.29 -2.89
C ALA A 153 -6.20 5.34 -4.32
N ILE A 154 -5.52 6.01 -5.25
CA ILE A 154 -5.86 6.00 -6.68
C ILE A 154 -5.87 4.56 -7.22
N GLY A 155 -4.85 3.76 -6.90
CA GLY A 155 -4.77 2.36 -7.32
C GLY A 155 -5.90 1.49 -6.78
N LEU A 156 -6.29 1.65 -5.51
CA LEU A 156 -7.36 0.91 -4.84
C LEU A 156 -8.74 1.30 -5.35
N ILE A 157 -8.97 2.58 -5.65
CA ILE A 157 -10.21 3.06 -6.27
C ILE A 157 -10.36 2.44 -7.66
N SER A 158 -9.32 2.54 -8.50
CA SER A 158 -9.35 1.95 -9.85
C SER A 158 -9.52 0.43 -9.81
N THR A 159 -8.82 -0.25 -8.90
CA THR A 159 -9.00 -1.69 -8.65
C THR A 159 -10.42 -2.02 -8.20
N GLY A 160 -11.01 -1.15 -7.37
CA GLY A 160 -12.38 -1.27 -6.90
C GLY A 160 -13.41 -1.20 -8.03
N PHE A 161 -13.27 -0.22 -8.93
CA PHE A 161 -14.16 -0.08 -10.10
C PHE A 161 -14.03 -1.21 -11.11
N LEU A 162 -12.85 -1.83 -11.21
CA LEU A 162 -12.66 -3.02 -12.05
C LEU A 162 -13.19 -4.30 -11.38
N SER A 163 -13.52 -4.24 -10.10
CA SER A 163 -13.95 -5.41 -9.34
C SER A 163 -15.41 -5.76 -9.65
N GLY A 164 -15.65 -7.01 -10.04
CA GLY A 164 -16.96 -7.47 -10.51
C GLY A 164 -17.15 -7.30 -12.02
N GLU A 165 -16.40 -6.40 -12.66
CA GLU A 165 -16.43 -6.15 -14.10
C GLU A 165 -15.44 -7.04 -14.87
N LEU A 166 -14.25 -7.27 -14.30
CA LEU A 166 -13.20 -8.09 -14.91
C LEU A 166 -12.87 -9.32 -14.07
N PRO A 167 -12.39 -10.41 -14.70
CA PRO A 167 -11.88 -11.55 -13.96
C PRO A 167 -10.71 -11.15 -13.06
N LEU A 168 -10.62 -11.78 -11.89
CA LEU A 168 -9.66 -11.41 -10.85
C LEU A 168 -8.19 -11.36 -11.33
N ALA A 169 -7.77 -12.30 -12.19
CA ALA A 169 -6.41 -12.31 -12.72
C ALA A 169 -6.09 -11.03 -13.51
N TRP A 170 -7.05 -10.52 -14.28
CA TRP A 170 -6.93 -9.30 -15.07
C TRP A 170 -6.93 -8.04 -14.22
N VAL A 171 -7.60 -8.05 -13.06
CA VAL A 171 -7.52 -6.95 -12.09
C VAL A 171 -6.15 -6.90 -11.41
N LEU A 172 -5.53 -8.05 -11.15
CA LEU A 172 -4.21 -8.14 -10.50
C LEU A 172 -3.03 -7.90 -11.44
N LEU A 173 -3.23 -8.09 -12.74
CA LEU A 173 -2.20 -8.07 -13.78
C LEU A 173 -1.49 -6.71 -13.98
N PRO A 174 -2.16 -5.54 -13.99
CA PRO A 174 -1.58 -4.29 -14.45
C PRO A 174 -0.35 -3.86 -13.64
N ALA A 175 -0.42 -3.95 -12.31
CA ALA A 175 0.72 -3.64 -11.44
C ALA A 175 1.93 -4.52 -11.76
N ARG A 176 1.71 -5.78 -12.16
CA ARG A 176 2.80 -6.73 -12.42
C ARG A 176 3.49 -6.41 -13.73
N ILE A 177 2.71 -6.11 -14.76
CA ILE A 177 3.23 -5.69 -16.06
C ILE A 177 4.00 -4.37 -15.92
N VAL A 178 3.41 -3.37 -15.27
CA VAL A 178 4.08 -2.07 -15.06
C VAL A 178 5.38 -2.24 -14.26
N GLY A 179 5.37 -3.00 -13.17
CA GLY A 179 6.56 -3.23 -12.35
C GLY A 179 7.65 -4.04 -13.08
N VAL A 180 7.25 -5.01 -13.90
CA VAL A 180 8.18 -5.76 -14.75
C VAL A 180 8.81 -4.86 -15.81
N LEU A 181 8.00 -4.10 -16.55
CA LEU A 181 8.47 -3.25 -17.64
C LEU A 181 9.35 -2.08 -17.15
N LEU A 182 8.96 -1.42 -16.05
CA LEU A 182 9.66 -0.23 -15.58
C LEU A 182 10.87 -0.52 -14.68
N PHE A 183 10.87 -1.64 -13.95
CA PHE A 183 11.92 -1.93 -12.97
C PHE A 183 12.64 -3.25 -13.23
N THR A 184 11.91 -4.35 -13.39
CA THR A 184 12.56 -5.68 -13.53
C THR A 184 13.37 -5.77 -14.81
N LEU A 185 12.78 -5.44 -15.95
CA LEU A 185 13.39 -5.57 -17.26
C LEU A 185 14.63 -4.67 -17.38
N PRO A 186 14.59 -3.36 -17.03
CA PRO A 186 15.80 -2.53 -17.03
C PRO A 186 16.90 -3.04 -16.07
N LEU A 187 16.55 -3.53 -14.88
CA LEU A 187 17.53 -4.07 -13.93
C LEU A 187 18.16 -5.39 -14.42
N LEU A 188 17.38 -6.22 -15.11
CA LEU A 188 17.84 -7.46 -15.73
C LEU A 188 18.77 -7.17 -16.92
N LEU A 189 18.33 -6.31 -17.85
CA LEU A 189 19.09 -5.93 -19.03
C LEU A 189 20.39 -5.19 -18.69
N SER A 190 20.43 -4.44 -17.59
CA SER A 190 21.64 -3.79 -17.10
C SER A 190 22.55 -4.70 -16.27
N GLY A 191 22.18 -5.97 -16.03
CA GLY A 191 22.95 -6.91 -15.20
C GLY A 191 23.06 -6.52 -13.73
N ARG A 192 22.20 -5.60 -13.26
CA ARG A 192 22.21 -5.05 -11.90
C ARG A 192 21.29 -5.78 -10.92
N LEU A 193 20.58 -6.81 -11.39
CA LEU A 193 19.70 -7.63 -10.57
C LEU A 193 20.50 -8.69 -9.80
N ARG A 194 21.22 -8.26 -8.76
CA ARG A 194 21.94 -9.15 -7.83
C ARG A 194 21.21 -9.19 -6.50
N VAL A 195 20.79 -10.37 -6.08
CA VAL A 195 19.95 -10.56 -4.89
C VAL A 195 20.49 -11.70 -4.05
N THR A 196 20.58 -11.50 -2.74
CA THR A 196 20.93 -12.57 -1.81
C THR A 196 19.71 -13.45 -1.54
N ARG A 197 19.93 -14.72 -1.19
CA ARG A 197 18.84 -15.66 -0.87
C ARG A 197 17.90 -15.11 0.20
N GLN A 198 18.45 -14.48 1.24
CA GLN A 198 17.65 -13.90 2.32
C GLN A 198 16.77 -12.74 1.84
N ALA A 199 17.30 -11.84 1.01
CA ALA A 199 16.51 -10.73 0.48
C ALA A 199 15.39 -11.25 -0.43
N PHE A 200 15.66 -12.27 -1.22
CA PHE A 200 14.67 -12.91 -2.08
C PHE A 200 13.51 -13.54 -1.28
N LEU A 201 13.77 -14.18 -0.14
CA LEU A 201 12.70 -14.76 0.70
C LEU A 201 11.75 -13.68 1.25
N TRP A 202 12.27 -12.52 1.64
CA TRP A 202 11.43 -11.39 2.05
C TRP A 202 10.61 -10.83 0.89
N VAL A 203 11.19 -10.73 -0.30
CA VAL A 203 10.47 -10.32 -1.50
C VAL A 203 9.39 -11.32 -1.89
N LEU A 204 9.64 -12.63 -1.74
CA LEU A 204 8.66 -13.68 -2.00
C LEU A 204 7.47 -13.56 -1.05
N LEU A 205 7.72 -13.39 0.25
CA LEU A 205 6.68 -13.17 1.25
C LEU A 205 5.87 -11.90 0.95
N LEU A 206 6.55 -10.81 0.59
CA LEU A 206 5.94 -9.56 0.17
C LEU A 206 5.03 -9.75 -1.05
N ALA A 207 5.51 -10.40 -2.11
CA ALA A 207 4.74 -10.63 -3.33
C ALA A 207 3.52 -11.53 -3.09
N ALA A 208 3.66 -12.57 -2.26
CA ALA A 208 2.55 -13.44 -1.89
C ALA A 208 1.50 -12.69 -1.06
N ALA A 209 1.93 -11.94 -0.05
CA ALA A 209 1.06 -11.13 0.78
C ALA A 209 0.36 -10.03 -0.03
N ASP A 210 1.06 -9.40 -0.98
CA ASP A 210 0.47 -8.41 -1.88
C ASP A 210 -0.62 -9.03 -2.78
N LEU A 211 -0.32 -10.15 -3.45
CA LEU A 211 -1.29 -10.84 -4.30
C LEU A 211 -2.53 -11.28 -3.54
N LEU A 212 -2.36 -11.87 -2.36
CA LEU A 212 -3.48 -12.30 -1.52
C LEU A 212 -4.25 -11.10 -0.95
N GLY A 213 -3.54 -10.04 -0.56
CA GLY A 213 -4.13 -8.82 -0.04
C GLY A 213 -5.01 -8.13 -1.07
N ILE A 214 -4.46 -7.84 -2.27
CA ILE A 214 -5.22 -7.22 -3.36
C ILE A 214 -6.31 -8.19 -3.85
N GLY A 215 -6.05 -9.50 -3.92
CA GLY A 215 -7.07 -10.47 -4.30
C GLY A 215 -8.30 -10.45 -3.38
N MET A 216 -8.08 -10.48 -2.07
CA MET A 216 -9.15 -10.36 -1.07
C MET A 216 -9.81 -8.98 -1.08
N TYR A 217 -9.04 -7.92 -1.33
CA TYR A 217 -9.58 -6.57 -1.50
C TYR A 217 -10.53 -6.51 -2.70
N THR A 218 -10.12 -7.02 -3.86
CA THR A 218 -10.95 -7.05 -5.07
C THR A 218 -12.26 -7.79 -4.78
N ILE A 219 -12.20 -9.00 -4.21
CA ILE A 219 -13.40 -9.77 -3.87
C ILE A 219 -14.36 -8.98 -2.95
N GLY A 220 -13.86 -8.29 -1.93
CA GLY A 220 -14.69 -7.45 -1.07
C GLY A 220 -15.22 -6.21 -1.76
N ALA A 221 -14.39 -5.56 -2.58
CA ALA A 221 -14.73 -4.34 -3.30
C ALA A 221 -15.86 -4.54 -4.33
N ALA A 222 -15.99 -5.75 -4.88
CA ALA A 222 -17.11 -6.12 -5.75
C ALA A 222 -18.47 -6.06 -5.01
N GLN A 223 -18.48 -6.21 -3.68
CA GLN A 223 -19.69 -6.16 -2.86
C GLN A 223 -19.93 -4.76 -2.30
N ASN A 224 -18.89 -4.15 -1.73
CA ASN A 224 -18.96 -2.79 -1.19
C ASN A 224 -17.55 -2.18 -1.14
N LEU A 225 -17.26 -1.30 -2.10
CA LEU A 225 -15.96 -0.64 -2.25
C LEU A 225 -15.59 0.24 -1.03
N PRO A 226 -16.42 1.20 -0.58
CA PRO A 226 -16.08 2.04 0.58
C PRO A 226 -15.77 1.23 1.84
N VAL A 227 -16.64 0.27 2.20
CA VAL A 227 -16.45 -0.57 3.40
C VAL A 227 -15.17 -1.41 3.27
N THR A 228 -14.90 -1.98 2.09
CA THR A 228 -13.70 -2.79 1.90
C THR A 228 -12.41 -1.98 2.01
N ALA A 229 -12.40 -0.75 1.49
CA ALA A 229 -11.27 0.18 1.62
C ALA A 229 -10.98 0.54 3.08
N VAL A 230 -12.02 0.84 3.86
CA VAL A 230 -11.92 1.05 5.31
C VAL A 230 -11.33 -0.17 6.02
N LEU A 231 -11.83 -1.36 5.71
CA LEU A 231 -11.38 -2.59 6.33
C LEU A 231 -9.93 -2.92 5.96
N ALA A 232 -9.45 -2.51 4.78
CA ALA A 232 -8.06 -2.66 4.37
C ALA A 232 -7.13 -1.74 5.18
N SER A 233 -7.55 -0.51 5.51
CA SER A 233 -6.80 0.43 6.36
C SER A 233 -6.50 -0.11 7.77
N GLN A 234 -7.24 -1.12 8.23
CA GLN A 234 -6.95 -1.81 9.49
C GLN A 234 -5.60 -2.55 9.48
N MET A 235 -4.86 -2.56 8.36
CA MET A 235 -3.47 -3.02 8.33
C MET A 235 -2.55 -2.23 9.26
N ALA A 236 -2.83 -0.94 9.51
CA ALA A 236 -1.96 -0.09 10.33
C ALA A 236 -1.79 -0.57 11.77
N PRO A 237 -2.86 -0.78 12.56
CA PRO A 237 -2.71 -1.30 13.92
C PRO A 237 -2.06 -2.69 13.93
N LEU A 238 -2.38 -3.56 12.97
CA LEU A 238 -1.76 -4.88 12.84
C LEU A 238 -0.25 -4.78 12.57
N ALA A 239 0.15 -3.93 11.63
CA ALA A 239 1.55 -3.70 11.29
C ALA A 239 2.32 -3.07 12.46
N ALA A 240 1.70 -2.15 13.21
CA ALA A 240 2.31 -1.56 14.40
C ALA A 240 2.54 -2.60 15.51
N ILE A 241 1.56 -3.48 15.77
CA ILE A 241 1.69 -4.58 16.72
C ILE A 241 2.81 -5.54 16.27
N LEU A 242 2.81 -5.94 15.00
CA LEU A 242 3.84 -6.82 14.45
C LEU A 242 5.23 -6.17 14.52
N ALA A 243 5.35 -4.87 14.24
CA ALA A 243 6.61 -4.14 14.33
C ALA A 243 7.12 -4.05 15.77
N PHE A 244 6.22 -3.84 16.74
CA PHE A 244 6.58 -3.85 18.16
C PHE A 244 7.15 -5.21 18.58
N PHE A 245 6.51 -6.32 18.21
CA PHE A 245 6.99 -7.65 18.61
C PHE A 245 8.21 -8.12 17.82
N LEU A 246 8.23 -7.93 16.50
CA LEU A 246 9.28 -8.47 15.61
C LEU A 246 10.52 -7.57 15.55
N PHE A 247 10.34 -6.25 15.59
CA PHE A 247 11.43 -5.29 15.43
C PHE A 247 11.79 -4.59 16.74
N ARG A 248 10.99 -4.78 17.80
CA ARG A 248 11.17 -4.10 19.10
C ARG A 248 11.15 -2.59 18.96
N GLU A 249 10.47 -2.07 17.94
CA GLU A 249 10.33 -0.63 17.70
C GLU A 249 9.57 0.00 18.86
N ARG A 250 10.21 0.94 19.57
CA ARG A 250 9.56 1.80 20.56
C ARG A 250 9.21 3.12 19.91
N LEU A 251 7.96 3.53 20.06
CA LEU A 251 7.46 4.82 19.61
C LEU A 251 7.46 5.81 20.77
N GLY A 252 7.87 7.05 20.49
CA GLY A 252 7.80 8.15 21.45
C GLY A 252 6.35 8.55 21.73
N LYS A 253 6.12 9.18 22.88
CA LYS A 253 4.78 9.63 23.30
C LYS A 253 4.09 10.51 22.23
N GLY A 254 4.85 11.38 21.56
CA GLY A 254 4.34 12.21 20.47
C GLY A 254 4.02 11.44 19.19
N GLN A 255 4.82 10.42 18.84
CA GLN A 255 4.53 9.51 17.72
C GLN A 255 3.24 8.73 17.98
N ILE A 256 3.05 8.26 19.21
CA ILE A 256 1.82 7.57 19.64
C ILE A 256 0.62 8.52 19.60
N ALA A 257 0.76 9.77 20.08
CA ALA A 257 -0.32 10.75 20.02
C ALA A 257 -0.76 11.04 18.57
N GLY A 258 0.20 11.30 17.68
CA GLY A 258 -0.09 11.49 16.26
C GLY A 258 -0.72 10.25 15.61
N LEU A 259 -0.25 9.05 15.98
CA LEU A 259 -0.82 7.78 15.55
C LEU A 259 -2.30 7.63 15.97
N ILE A 260 -2.62 7.90 17.23
CA ILE A 260 -3.99 7.83 17.75
C ILE A 260 -4.89 8.81 16.99
N ILE A 261 -4.43 10.03 16.72
CA ILE A 261 -5.19 11.03 15.95
C ILE A 261 -5.46 10.54 14.52
N MET A 262 -4.44 10.00 13.83
CA MET A 262 -4.60 9.47 12.46
C MET A 262 -5.57 8.28 12.41
N VAL A 263 -5.35 7.28 13.26
CA VAL A 263 -6.19 6.07 13.30
C VAL A 263 -7.62 6.40 13.73
N GLY A 264 -7.77 7.31 14.71
CA GLY A 264 -9.06 7.83 15.13
C GLY A 264 -9.79 8.55 13.98
N GLY A 265 -9.07 9.37 13.21
CA GLY A 265 -9.61 10.03 12.03
C GLY A 265 -10.08 9.04 10.95
N VAL A 266 -9.25 8.05 10.61
CA VAL A 266 -9.64 7.00 9.65
C VAL A 266 -10.84 6.20 10.14
N THR A 267 -10.89 5.88 11.43
CA THR A 267 -12.03 5.17 12.05
C THR A 267 -13.30 6.02 12.04
N LEU A 268 -13.18 7.33 12.29
CA LEU A 268 -14.33 8.24 12.23
C LEU A 268 -14.84 8.40 10.80
N LEU A 269 -13.95 8.54 9.81
CA LEU A 269 -14.34 8.56 8.39
C LEU A 269 -15.11 7.30 8.00
N ALA A 270 -14.65 6.15 8.49
CA ALA A 270 -15.29 4.86 8.25
C ALA A 270 -16.70 4.75 8.84
N LEU A 271 -16.96 5.36 10.00
CA LEU A 271 -18.26 5.32 10.67
C LEU A 271 -19.29 6.29 10.06
N LEU A 272 -18.83 7.27 9.29
CA LEU A 272 -19.67 8.29 8.65
C LEU A 272 -20.19 7.88 7.26
N GLN A 273 -19.76 6.71 6.76
CA GLN A 273 -20.10 6.17 5.44
C GLN A 273 -21.01 4.97 5.57
#